data_AF-A0A2V9TIU9-F1
#
_entry.id   AF-A0A2V9TIU9-F1
#
_cell.length_a   1.000
_cell.length_b   1.000
_cell.length_c   1.000
_cell.angle_alpha   90.00
_cell.angle_beta   90.00
_cell.angle_gamma   90.00
#
_symmetry.space_group_name_H-M   'P 1'
#
loop_
_entity.id
_entity.type
_entity.pdbx_description
1 polymer ?
#
loop_
_entity_poly.entity_id
_entity_poly.type
_entity_poly.pdbx_seq_one_letter_code
_entity_poly.pdbx_strand_id
1 'polypeptide(L)'
;MTQLAIRRWDPETALVAWIASVVSVASFFYYFHRGELLLYGDAVAHINIARRVFDSRTPGLLQLGTVWLPLPHLAMIPFLVSDRLWRTGVGGSIPSMIAYVFGAVGILRLVRGIFRASRGPHNGARFAAWCAVLIYAANPNLIYLQATAMTEPIYLALFIWAVVFFADFVRILTSVDQTEKEPTSSALNKCGLCVAAACLTRYDGWFLAGVLCIAAAAVLTHYKRAFPNWRRTLAILIFLAVAAPVLWLAYNALIYRNPLEFANGPYSARAIEQKTSTPGTPPHPGAGNALIAASYLLKSAELNVAQGNWGRLWLLFTLVGTAFACSIGSPARFWRCMPLLLLWIPLLFYMFSIAYGGVPIFLPVWWPFSH
;
A
#
# COMPACT_ATOMS: atom_id res chain seq x y z
N MET A 1 19.23 -25.37 29.37
CA MET A 1 17.97 -25.25 28.59
C MET A 1 17.46 -23.83 28.72
N THR A 2 17.86 -22.97 27.79
CA THR A 2 17.44 -21.57 27.72
C THR A 2 15.99 -21.52 27.24
N GLN A 3 15.09 -21.09 28.13
CA GLN A 3 13.69 -20.87 27.76
C GLN A 3 13.64 -19.85 26.60
N LEU A 4 13.15 -20.31 25.45
CA LEU A 4 12.68 -19.45 24.37
C LEU A 4 11.58 -18.56 24.95
N ALA A 5 11.94 -17.33 25.32
CA ALA A 5 10.97 -16.29 25.64
C ALA A 5 10.11 -16.08 24.40
N ILE A 6 8.93 -16.71 24.37
CA ILE A 6 7.88 -16.43 23.41
C ILE A 6 7.65 -14.93 23.51
N ARG A 7 8.04 -14.21 22.46
CA ARG A 7 7.90 -12.75 22.38
C ARG A 7 6.40 -12.44 22.34
N ARG A 8 5.77 -12.38 23.53
CA ARG A 8 4.36 -12.06 23.69
C ARG A 8 4.11 -10.72 23.02
N TRP A 9 3.09 -10.67 22.18
CA TRP A 9 2.65 -9.42 21.57
C TRP A 9 2.26 -8.45 22.68
N ASP A 10 2.54 -7.17 22.46
CA ASP A 10 2.05 -6.10 23.33
C ASP A 10 0.51 -6.19 23.41
N PRO A 11 -0.11 -6.13 24.61
CA PRO A 11 -1.55 -6.35 24.77
C PRO A 11 -2.42 -5.44 23.91
N GLU A 12 -1.99 -4.19 23.67
CA GLU A 12 -2.73 -3.25 22.81
C GLU A 12 -2.67 -3.67 21.35
N THR A 13 -1.52 -4.20 20.91
CA THR A 13 -1.35 -4.73 19.56
C THR A 13 -2.25 -5.94 19.33
N ALA A 14 -2.34 -6.85 20.31
CA ALA A 14 -3.24 -7.98 20.26
C ALA A 14 -4.71 -7.51 20.27
N LEU A 15 -5.05 -6.50 21.06
CA LEU A 15 -6.39 -5.92 21.10
C LEU A 15 -6.78 -5.27 19.76
N VAL A 16 -5.91 -4.48 19.14
CA VAL A 16 -6.17 -3.88 17.82
C VAL A 16 -6.33 -4.96 16.75
N ALA A 17 -5.49 -5.99 16.75
CA ALA A 17 -5.63 -7.11 15.84
C ALA A 17 -6.98 -7.80 16.02
N TRP A 18 -7.38 -8.07 17.27
CA TRP A 18 -8.67 -8.68 17.58
C TRP A 18 -9.85 -7.82 17.12
N ILE A 19 -9.87 -6.52 17.45
CA ILE A 19 -10.93 -5.60 17.02
C ILE A 19 -11.01 -5.53 15.49
N ALA A 20 -9.87 -5.38 14.81
CA ALA A 20 -9.83 -5.33 13.35
C ALA A 20 -10.30 -6.66 12.73
N SER A 21 -9.96 -7.81 13.33
CA SER A 21 -10.48 -9.11 12.89
C SER A 21 -11.99 -9.20 13.04
N VAL A 22 -12.57 -8.71 14.15
CA VAL A 22 -14.03 -8.68 14.35
C VAL A 22 -14.68 -7.82 13.28
N VAL A 23 -14.17 -6.61 13.01
CA VAL A 23 -14.69 -5.72 11.97
C VAL A 23 -14.58 -6.37 10.58
N SER A 24 -13.44 -6.96 10.26
CA SER A 24 -13.19 -7.64 8.98
C SER A 24 -14.17 -8.80 8.75
N VAL A 25 -14.34 -9.67 9.75
CA VAL A 25 -15.23 -10.84 9.66
C VAL A 25 -16.70 -10.41 9.62
N ALA A 26 -17.12 -9.46 10.47
CA ALA A 26 -18.49 -8.99 10.51
C ALA A 26 -18.90 -8.33 9.19
N SER A 27 -18.05 -7.45 8.64
CA SER A 27 -18.29 -6.82 7.34
C SER A 27 -18.26 -7.83 6.20
N PHE A 28 -17.33 -8.78 6.21
CA PHE A 28 -17.31 -9.88 5.24
C PHE A 28 -18.64 -10.64 5.22
N PHE A 29 -19.18 -11.05 6.37
CA PHE A 29 -20.46 -11.75 6.42
C PHE A 29 -21.64 -10.88 5.95
N TYR A 30 -21.61 -9.59 6.27
CA TYR A 30 -22.62 -8.63 5.80
C TYR A 30 -22.66 -8.58 4.27
N TYR A 31 -21.52 -8.40 3.60
CA TYR A 31 -21.43 -8.35 2.15
C TYR A 31 -21.64 -9.72 1.49
N PHE A 32 -21.19 -10.80 2.13
CA PHE A 32 -21.39 -12.16 1.65
C PHE A 32 -22.88 -12.53 1.59
N HIS A 33 -23.64 -12.21 2.63
CA HIS A 33 -25.08 -12.49 2.67
C HIS A 33 -25.87 -11.75 1.59
N ARG A 34 -25.36 -10.61 1.13
CA ARG A 34 -25.96 -9.79 0.07
C ARG A 34 -25.46 -10.14 -1.34
N GLY A 35 -24.50 -11.06 -1.46
CA GLY A 35 -23.88 -11.39 -2.75
C GLY A 35 -22.99 -10.27 -3.32
N GLU A 36 -22.48 -9.39 -2.46
CA GLU A 36 -21.78 -8.16 -2.88
C GLU A 36 -20.24 -8.34 -2.97
N LEU A 37 -19.70 -9.54 -2.72
CA LEU A 37 -18.24 -9.76 -2.71
C LEU A 37 -17.56 -9.56 -4.07
N LEU A 38 -18.33 -9.65 -5.17
CA LEU A 38 -17.85 -9.63 -6.55
C LEU A 38 -18.45 -8.48 -7.38
N LEU A 39 -18.94 -7.40 -6.75
CA LEU A 39 -19.52 -6.27 -7.50
C LEU A 39 -18.49 -5.57 -8.39
N TYR A 40 -17.21 -5.54 -7.99
CA TYR A 40 -16.16 -5.02 -8.84
C TYR A 40 -15.84 -6.03 -9.95
N GLY A 41 -15.90 -5.59 -11.21
CA GLY A 41 -15.48 -6.41 -12.36
C GLY A 41 -14.04 -6.91 -12.22
N ASP A 42 -13.16 -6.08 -11.65
CA ASP A 42 -11.77 -6.45 -11.36
C ASP A 42 -11.67 -7.55 -10.30
N ALA A 43 -12.55 -7.59 -9.29
CA ALA A 43 -12.58 -8.68 -8.31
C ALA A 43 -12.90 -10.02 -8.99
N VAL A 44 -13.85 -10.03 -9.94
CA VAL A 44 -14.15 -11.21 -10.78
C VAL A 44 -12.95 -11.61 -11.62
N ALA A 45 -12.24 -10.64 -12.20
CA ALA A 45 -11.03 -10.91 -12.98
C ALA A 45 -9.92 -11.53 -12.12
N HIS A 46 -9.64 -10.98 -10.93
CA HIS A 46 -8.61 -11.48 -10.03
C HIS A 46 -8.81 -12.95 -9.63
N ILE A 47 -10.03 -13.33 -9.21
CA ILE A 47 -10.30 -14.73 -8.83
C ILE A 47 -10.17 -15.68 -10.01
N ASN A 48 -10.55 -15.24 -11.22
CA ASN A 48 -10.45 -16.05 -12.42
C ASN A 48 -8.99 -16.22 -12.86
N ILE A 49 -8.18 -15.15 -12.76
CA ILE A 49 -6.74 -15.20 -13.05
C ILE A 49 -6.04 -16.17 -12.11
N ALA A 50 -6.31 -16.08 -10.81
CA ALA A 50 -5.72 -16.98 -9.84
C ALA A 50 -6.13 -18.44 -10.10
N ARG A 51 -7.40 -18.69 -10.42
CA ARG A 51 -7.90 -20.05 -10.70
C ARG A 51 -7.32 -20.66 -11.98
N ARG A 52 -7.24 -19.90 -13.08
CA ARG A 52 -6.71 -20.42 -14.36
C ARG A 52 -5.24 -20.85 -14.32
N VAL A 53 -4.49 -20.46 -13.28
CA VAL A 53 -3.12 -20.97 -13.05
C VAL A 53 -3.11 -22.49 -12.87
N PHE A 54 -4.14 -23.09 -12.27
CA PHE A 54 -4.21 -24.54 -12.06
C PHE A 54 -5.43 -25.21 -12.73
N ASP A 55 -6.50 -24.45 -12.99
CA ASP A 55 -7.73 -24.93 -13.61
C ASP A 55 -7.98 -24.20 -14.95
N SER A 56 -7.27 -24.64 -15.98
CA SER A 56 -7.43 -24.17 -17.37
C SER A 56 -6.96 -25.21 -18.37
N ARG A 57 -7.15 -24.95 -19.68
CA ARG A 57 -6.66 -25.85 -20.74
C ARG A 57 -5.14 -25.96 -20.79
N THR A 58 -4.44 -24.92 -20.32
CA THR A 58 -2.97 -24.85 -20.29
C THR A 58 -2.50 -24.33 -18.93
N PRO A 59 -2.63 -25.12 -17.85
CA PRO A 59 -2.23 -24.72 -16.50
C PRO A 59 -0.76 -24.32 -16.42
N GLY A 60 -0.46 -23.37 -15.53
CA GLY A 60 0.88 -22.89 -15.27
C GLY A 60 0.92 -21.40 -14.97
N LEU A 61 2.08 -20.94 -14.49
CA LEU A 61 2.30 -19.53 -14.15
C LEU A 61 2.16 -18.57 -15.35
N LEU A 62 2.20 -19.08 -16.58
CA LEU A 62 1.92 -18.32 -17.80
C LEU A 62 0.50 -17.75 -17.84
N GLN A 63 -0.41 -18.32 -17.04
CA GLN A 63 -1.78 -17.85 -16.94
C GLN A 63 -1.94 -16.63 -16.02
N LEU A 64 -0.86 -16.06 -15.48
CA LEU A 64 -0.97 -14.83 -14.68
C LEU A 64 -1.39 -13.61 -15.52
N GLY A 65 -1.26 -13.68 -16.85
CA GLY A 65 -1.59 -12.58 -17.76
C GLY A 65 -0.54 -11.48 -17.75
N THR A 66 -0.87 -10.33 -18.35
CA THR A 66 0.09 -9.25 -18.62
C THR A 66 -0.08 -8.04 -17.72
N VAL A 67 -1.28 -7.70 -17.26
CA VAL A 67 -1.57 -6.36 -16.70
C VAL A 67 -1.40 -6.30 -15.19
N TRP A 68 -1.82 -7.34 -14.46
CA TRP A 68 -1.77 -7.32 -13.01
C TRP A 68 -0.57 -8.10 -12.49
N LEU A 69 0.06 -7.55 -11.47
CA LEU A 69 1.23 -8.14 -10.84
C LEU A 69 0.84 -9.42 -10.07
N PRO A 70 1.78 -10.36 -9.89
CA PRO A 70 1.44 -11.75 -9.62
C PRO A 70 1.11 -12.06 -8.15
N LEU A 71 1.60 -11.28 -7.19
CA LEU A 71 1.52 -11.65 -5.77
C LEU A 71 0.07 -11.85 -5.26
N PRO A 72 -0.90 -10.97 -5.57
CA PRO A 72 -2.28 -11.18 -5.13
C PRO A 72 -2.87 -12.48 -5.65
N HIS A 73 -2.65 -12.79 -6.93
CA HIS A 73 -3.15 -14.01 -7.56
C HIS A 73 -2.56 -15.26 -6.91
N LEU A 74 -1.24 -15.27 -6.70
CA LEU A 74 -0.54 -16.37 -6.03
C LEU A 74 -1.03 -16.56 -4.58
N ALA A 75 -1.30 -15.47 -3.87
CA ALA A 75 -1.83 -15.52 -2.51
C ALA A 75 -3.27 -16.06 -2.46
N MET A 76 -4.07 -15.88 -3.52
CA MET A 76 -5.44 -16.38 -3.60
C MET A 76 -5.53 -17.87 -3.98
N ILE A 77 -4.56 -18.44 -4.70
CA ILE A 77 -4.60 -19.83 -5.21
C ILE A 77 -5.04 -20.86 -4.16
N PRO A 78 -4.45 -20.90 -2.93
CA PRO A 78 -4.82 -21.92 -1.94
C PRO A 78 -6.30 -21.89 -1.54
N PHE A 79 -6.95 -20.73 -1.66
CA PHE A 79 -8.32 -20.50 -1.24
C PHE A 79 -9.34 -20.68 -2.38
N LEU A 80 -8.87 -20.85 -3.62
CA LEU A 80 -9.71 -20.96 -4.82
C LEU A 80 -9.82 -22.37 -5.37
N VAL A 81 -9.19 -23.36 -4.71
CA VAL A 81 -9.28 -24.79 -5.09
C VAL A 81 -10.73 -25.30 -4.99
N SER A 82 -11.52 -24.77 -4.05
CA SER A 82 -12.93 -25.12 -3.91
C SER A 82 -13.80 -24.31 -4.88
N ASP A 83 -14.61 -25.00 -5.68
CA ASP A 83 -15.60 -24.39 -6.58
C ASP A 83 -16.55 -23.43 -5.86
N ARG A 84 -16.96 -23.80 -4.64
CA ARG A 84 -17.85 -22.95 -3.85
C ARG A 84 -17.15 -21.65 -3.47
N LEU A 85 -15.91 -21.73 -2.97
CA LEU A 85 -15.15 -20.55 -2.53
C LEU A 85 -14.78 -19.63 -3.71
N TRP A 86 -14.52 -20.21 -4.88
CA TRP A 86 -14.29 -19.45 -6.10
C TRP A 86 -15.56 -18.75 -6.59
N ARG A 87 -16.65 -19.49 -6.82
CA ARG A 87 -17.90 -18.92 -7.39
C ARG A 87 -18.53 -17.85 -6.50
N THR A 88 -18.37 -17.98 -5.19
CA THR A 88 -18.92 -17.02 -4.23
C THR A 88 -17.99 -15.84 -3.92
N GLY A 89 -16.74 -15.87 -4.39
CA GLY A 89 -15.74 -14.83 -4.10
C GLY A 89 -15.07 -14.93 -2.72
N VAL A 90 -15.53 -15.84 -1.85
CA VAL A 90 -14.99 -16.02 -0.49
C VAL A 90 -13.50 -16.36 -0.50
N GLY A 91 -13.04 -17.20 -1.43
CA GLY A 91 -11.62 -17.54 -1.51
C GLY A 91 -10.74 -16.33 -1.84
N GLY A 92 -11.24 -15.42 -2.68
CA GLY A 92 -10.53 -14.22 -3.09
C GLY A 92 -10.46 -13.14 -2.00
N SER A 93 -11.40 -13.10 -1.06
CA SER A 93 -11.44 -12.10 0.01
C SER A 93 -10.43 -12.38 1.13
N ILE A 94 -10.10 -13.65 1.38
CA ILE A 94 -9.28 -14.05 2.55
C ILE A 94 -7.93 -13.30 2.62
N PRO A 95 -7.11 -13.22 1.55
CA PRO A 95 -5.86 -12.46 1.60
C PRO A 95 -6.07 -10.98 1.93
N SER A 96 -7.14 -10.37 1.42
CA SER A 96 -7.49 -8.97 1.65
C SER A 96 -7.98 -8.72 3.07
N MET A 97 -8.77 -9.64 3.64
CA MET A 97 -9.18 -9.61 5.04
C MET A 97 -7.99 -9.67 5.99
N ILE A 98 -7.04 -10.58 5.71
CA ILE A 98 -5.79 -10.67 6.48
C ILE A 98 -5.00 -9.37 6.37
N ALA A 99 -4.83 -8.86 5.15
CA ALA A 99 -4.10 -7.61 4.91
C ALA A 99 -4.70 -6.41 5.64
N TYR A 100 -6.03 -6.30 5.72
CA TYR A 100 -6.71 -5.26 6.48
C TYR A 100 -6.32 -5.27 7.98
N VAL A 101 -6.31 -6.45 8.61
CA VAL A 101 -5.89 -6.59 10.02
C VAL A 101 -4.42 -6.21 10.18
N PHE A 102 -3.56 -6.68 9.27
CA PHE A 102 -2.14 -6.31 9.27
C PHE A 102 -1.93 -4.81 9.08
N GLY A 103 -2.73 -4.16 8.23
CA GLY A 103 -2.70 -2.72 8.01
C GLY A 103 -3.06 -1.94 9.28
N ALA A 104 -4.14 -2.33 9.98
CA ALA A 104 -4.55 -1.69 11.24
C ALA A 104 -3.45 -1.79 12.32
N VAL A 105 -2.83 -2.98 12.47
CA VAL A 105 -1.69 -3.18 13.36
C VAL A 105 -0.48 -2.34 12.93
N GLY A 106 -0.23 -2.25 11.62
CA GLY A 106 0.83 -1.42 11.04
C GLY A 106 0.66 0.05 11.40
N ILE A 107 -0.54 0.60 11.28
CA ILE A 107 -0.86 2.00 11.65
C ILE A 107 -0.61 2.23 13.15
N LEU A 108 -1.09 1.35 14.02
CA LEU A 108 -0.83 1.44 15.46
C LEU A 108 0.68 1.54 15.74
N ARG A 109 1.45 0.64 15.12
CA ARG A 109 2.89 0.55 15.32
C ARG A 109 3.64 1.75 14.75
N LEU A 110 3.24 2.25 13.57
CA LEU A 110 3.82 3.43 12.94
C LEU A 110 3.69 4.64 13.86
N VAL A 111 2.46 4.93 14.30
CA VAL A 111 2.16 6.11 15.10
C VAL A 111 2.81 6.03 16.47
N ARG A 112 2.71 4.89 17.16
CA ARG A 112 3.43 4.68 18.44
C ARG A 112 4.93 4.82 18.25
N GLY A 113 5.47 4.31 17.14
CA GLY A 113 6.90 4.34 16.85
C GLY A 113 7.46 5.76 16.77
N ILE A 114 6.70 6.66 16.15
CA ILE A 114 7.05 8.08 15.96
C ILE A 114 6.94 8.86 17.28
N PHE A 115 5.85 8.66 18.03
CA PHE A 115 5.60 9.42 19.26
C PHE A 115 6.36 8.91 20.49
N ARG A 116 6.75 7.61 20.56
CA ARG A 116 7.55 7.05 21.67
C ARG A 116 8.91 7.72 21.86
N ALA A 117 9.45 8.36 20.83
CA ALA A 117 10.74 9.07 20.90
C ALA A 117 10.63 10.49 21.46
N SER A 118 9.41 11.01 21.65
CA SER A 118 9.18 12.30 22.32
C SER A 118 8.92 12.03 23.80
N ARG A 119 9.62 12.73 24.70
CA ARG A 119 9.49 12.63 26.17
C ARG A 119 8.13 13.12 26.73
N GLY A 120 7.08 13.13 25.90
CA GLY A 120 5.75 13.62 26.28
C GLY A 120 4.91 12.57 27.04
N PRO A 121 3.72 12.97 27.54
CA PRO A 121 2.84 12.08 28.27
C PRO A 121 2.48 10.86 27.40
N HIS A 122 2.73 9.65 27.91
CA HIS A 122 2.45 8.39 27.20
C HIS A 122 1.01 8.28 26.70
N ASN A 123 0.08 8.97 27.36
CA ASN A 123 -1.34 8.98 27.02
C ASN A 123 -1.63 9.68 25.69
N GLY A 124 -0.90 10.74 25.33
CA GLY A 124 -1.12 11.45 24.06
C GLY A 124 -0.70 10.63 22.84
N ALA A 125 0.46 9.96 22.93
CA ALA A 125 0.94 9.04 21.90
C ALA A 125 0.01 7.84 21.70
N ARG A 126 -0.50 7.29 22.81
CA ARG A 126 -1.49 6.22 22.80
C ARG A 126 -2.79 6.68 22.15
N PHE A 127 -3.32 7.83 22.57
CA PHE A 127 -4.54 8.41 21.99
C PHE A 127 -4.40 8.63 20.48
N ALA A 128 -3.32 9.27 20.03
CA ALA A 128 -3.05 9.50 18.61
C ALA A 128 -3.00 8.18 17.81
N ALA A 129 -2.36 7.14 18.36
CA ALA A 129 -2.28 5.85 17.69
C ALA A 129 -3.64 5.15 17.59
N TRP A 130 -4.46 5.20 18.64
CA TRP A 130 -5.82 4.68 18.61
C TRP A 130 -6.73 5.47 17.66
N CYS A 131 -6.62 6.80 17.61
CA CYS A 131 -7.33 7.62 16.64
C CYS A 131 -6.94 7.26 15.20
N ALA A 132 -5.64 7.05 14.92
CA ALA A 132 -5.18 6.66 13.60
C ALA A 132 -5.69 5.27 13.20
N VAL A 133 -5.68 4.30 14.13
CA VAL A 133 -6.28 2.98 13.91
C VAL A 133 -7.77 3.09 13.65
N LEU A 134 -8.50 3.93 14.40
CA LEU A 134 -9.93 4.14 14.21
C LEU A 134 -10.21 4.73 12.82
N ILE A 135 -9.48 5.76 12.39
CA ILE A 135 -9.64 6.36 11.06
C ILE A 135 -9.38 5.33 9.95
N TYR A 136 -8.35 4.50 10.11
CA TYR A 136 -8.03 3.44 9.15
C TYR A 136 -9.10 2.33 9.13
N ALA A 137 -9.41 1.77 10.29
CA ALA A 137 -10.27 0.60 10.42
C ALA A 137 -11.75 0.92 10.19
N ALA A 138 -12.21 2.12 10.58
CA ALA A 138 -13.59 2.56 10.38
C ALA A 138 -13.85 3.14 8.98
N ASN A 139 -12.86 3.14 8.08
CA ASN A 139 -13.05 3.64 6.72
C ASN A 139 -13.99 2.70 5.93
N PRO A 140 -15.20 3.16 5.52
CA PRO A 140 -16.18 2.29 4.89
C PRO A 140 -15.72 1.74 3.54
N ASN A 141 -14.96 2.52 2.76
CA ASN A 141 -14.40 2.07 1.49
C ASN A 141 -13.43 0.90 1.72
N LEU A 142 -12.57 1.00 2.74
CA LEU A 142 -11.62 -0.06 3.05
C LEU A 142 -12.30 -1.30 3.66
N ILE A 143 -13.30 -1.11 4.53
CA ILE A 143 -14.13 -2.19 5.10
C ILE A 143 -14.81 -3.00 4.00
N TYR A 144 -15.29 -2.33 2.95
CA TYR A 144 -15.85 -3.01 1.80
C TYR A 144 -14.77 -3.67 0.93
N LEU A 145 -13.73 -2.93 0.54
CA LEU A 145 -12.66 -3.46 -0.31
C LEU A 145 -12.01 -4.72 0.27
N GLN A 146 -11.78 -4.78 1.59
CA GLN A 146 -11.19 -5.97 2.22
C GLN A 146 -12.09 -7.21 2.18
N ALA A 147 -13.41 -7.04 2.03
CA ALA A 147 -14.35 -8.15 1.86
C ALA A 147 -14.36 -8.71 0.43
N THR A 148 -13.74 -8.02 -0.54
CA THR A 148 -13.73 -8.41 -1.96
C THR A 148 -12.39 -9.01 -2.37
N ALA A 149 -12.31 -9.56 -3.58
CA ALA A 149 -11.06 -10.06 -4.19
C ALA A 149 -10.19 -8.95 -4.82
N MET A 150 -10.35 -7.71 -4.37
CA MET A 150 -9.55 -6.56 -4.79
C MET A 150 -8.14 -6.60 -4.14
N THR A 151 -7.16 -5.95 -4.77
CA THR A 151 -5.74 -6.08 -4.41
C THR A 151 -5.21 -4.92 -3.56
N GLU A 152 -5.97 -3.84 -3.49
CA GLU A 152 -5.69 -2.62 -2.75
C GLU A 152 -5.42 -2.86 -1.26
N PRO A 153 -6.18 -3.72 -0.54
CA PRO A 153 -5.90 -3.98 0.88
C PRO A 153 -4.52 -4.62 1.11
N ILE A 154 -4.13 -5.56 0.24
CA ILE A 154 -2.81 -6.23 0.27
C ILE A 154 -1.71 -5.20 0.05
N TYR A 155 -1.84 -4.38 -0.99
CA TYR A 155 -0.86 -3.33 -1.28
C TYR A 155 -0.74 -2.34 -0.13
N LEU A 156 -1.86 -1.86 0.39
CA LEU A 156 -1.91 -0.86 1.45
C LEU A 156 -1.23 -1.38 2.73
N ALA A 157 -1.46 -2.65 3.09
CA ALA A 157 -0.79 -3.27 4.22
C ALA A 157 0.74 -3.34 4.01
N LEU A 158 1.19 -3.79 2.84
CA LEU A 158 2.62 -3.85 2.51
C LEU A 158 3.29 -2.48 2.49
N PHE A 159 2.59 -1.47 1.93
CA PHE A 159 3.00 -0.06 1.95
C PHE A 159 3.18 0.45 3.39
N ILE A 160 2.16 0.27 4.24
CA ILE A 160 2.21 0.69 5.65
C ILE A 160 3.37 0.01 6.37
N TRP A 161 3.55 -1.30 6.19
CA TRP A 161 4.63 -2.04 6.85
C TRP A 161 6.03 -1.66 6.33
N ALA A 162 6.18 -1.33 5.05
CA ALA A 162 7.41 -0.75 4.52
C ALA A 162 7.75 0.57 5.26
N VAL A 163 6.77 1.46 5.41
CA VAL A 163 6.93 2.73 6.14
C VAL A 163 7.21 2.49 7.63
N VAL A 164 6.55 1.54 8.29
CA VAL A 164 6.81 1.14 9.68
C VAL A 164 8.25 0.70 9.85
N PHE A 165 8.73 -0.21 9.01
CA PHE A 165 10.08 -0.75 9.12
C PHE A 165 11.14 0.30 8.78
N PHE A 166 10.87 1.18 7.82
CA PHE A 166 11.72 2.33 7.54
C PHE A 166 11.76 3.30 8.73
N ALA A 167 10.62 3.65 9.31
CA ALA A 167 10.54 4.51 10.49
C ALA A 167 11.26 3.91 11.71
N ASP A 168 11.10 2.60 11.95
CA ASP A 168 11.83 1.87 12.99
C ASP A 168 13.35 1.95 12.75
N PHE A 169 13.82 1.80 11.50
CA PHE A 169 15.22 1.93 11.14
C PHE A 169 15.76 3.34 11.42
N VAL A 170 15.07 4.39 10.96
CA VAL A 170 15.47 5.78 11.20
C VAL A 170 15.47 6.10 12.70
N ARG A 171 14.51 5.60 13.46
CA ARG A 171 14.48 5.78 14.91
C ARG A 171 15.70 5.16 15.59
N ILE A 172 16.10 3.95 15.20
CA ILE A 172 17.31 3.29 15.75
C ILE A 172 18.54 4.17 15.51
N LEU A 173 18.70 4.73 14.30
CA LEU A 173 19.83 5.60 13.97
C LEU A 173 19.82 6.95 14.71
N THR A 174 18.65 7.48 15.03
CA THR A 174 18.49 8.79 15.70
C THR A 174 18.40 8.70 17.22
N SER A 175 18.43 7.50 17.79
CA SER A 175 18.41 7.28 19.24
C SER A 175 19.78 7.56 19.86
N VAL A 176 19.78 8.26 21.00
CA VAL A 176 21.00 8.76 21.68
C VAL A 176 21.61 7.70 22.61
N ASP A 177 20.82 6.74 23.10
CA ASP A 177 21.30 5.61 23.89
C ASP A 177 21.92 4.54 22.99
N GLN A 178 23.15 4.80 22.55
CA GLN A 178 24.02 3.83 21.88
C GLN A 178 24.66 2.85 22.88
N THR A 179 23.91 2.34 23.84
CA THR A 179 24.42 1.31 24.76
C THR A 179 24.33 -0.07 24.10
N GLU A 180 25.48 -0.46 23.55
CA GLU A 180 25.98 -1.84 23.37
C GLU A 180 25.49 -2.71 22.19
N LYS A 181 24.58 -2.26 21.33
CA LYS A 181 24.26 -3.02 20.09
C LYS A 181 24.44 -2.21 18.82
N GLU A 182 25.30 -2.73 17.94
CA GLU A 182 25.41 -2.34 16.54
C GLU A 182 23.98 -2.18 15.94
N PRO A 183 23.64 -0.99 15.40
CA PRO A 183 22.35 -0.79 14.75
C PRO A 183 22.16 -1.85 13.67
N THR A 184 21.13 -2.68 13.82
CA THR A 184 20.95 -3.84 12.94
C THR A 184 20.18 -3.45 11.68
N SER A 185 20.69 -3.85 10.50
CA SER A 185 20.02 -3.68 9.20
C SER A 185 18.70 -4.45 9.05
N SER A 186 18.30 -5.25 10.05
CA SER A 186 17.11 -6.11 10.01
C SER A 186 15.82 -5.33 9.73
N ALA A 187 15.67 -4.12 10.28
CA ALA A 187 14.51 -3.29 10.00
C ALA A 187 14.46 -2.88 8.52
N LEU A 188 15.59 -2.42 7.97
CA LEU A 188 15.65 -2.01 6.56
C LEU A 188 15.54 -3.20 5.59
N ASN A 189 16.02 -4.39 5.96
CA ASN A 189 15.81 -5.61 5.17
C ASN A 189 14.33 -6.01 5.14
N LYS A 190 13.63 -5.93 6.28
CA LYS A 190 12.17 -6.17 6.32
C LYS A 190 11.40 -5.13 5.50
N CYS A 191 11.83 -3.87 5.54
CA CYS A 191 11.33 -2.83 4.66
C CYS A 191 11.50 -3.20 3.18
N GLY A 192 12.72 -3.60 2.78
CA GLY A 192 12.99 -4.05 1.40
C GLY A 192 12.14 -5.23 0.95
N LEU A 193 11.87 -6.19 1.84
CA LEU A 193 10.96 -7.31 1.55
C LEU A 193 9.51 -6.84 1.36
N CYS A 194 9.02 -5.91 2.20
CA CYS A 194 7.70 -5.30 2.01
C CYS A 194 7.61 -4.51 0.71
N VAL A 195 8.66 -3.77 0.34
CA VAL A 195 8.74 -3.04 -0.94
C VAL A 195 8.73 -4.00 -2.12
N ALA A 196 9.52 -5.07 -2.09
CA ALA A 196 9.54 -6.09 -3.14
C ALA A 196 8.14 -6.72 -3.32
N ALA A 197 7.49 -7.06 -2.21
CA ALA A 197 6.13 -7.59 -2.23
C ALA A 197 5.11 -6.54 -2.76
N ALA A 198 5.22 -5.27 -2.36
CA ALA A 198 4.38 -4.19 -2.86
C ALA A 198 4.56 -4.02 -4.38
N CYS A 199 5.80 -4.08 -4.88
CA CYS A 199 6.11 -4.06 -6.31
C CYS A 199 5.55 -5.26 -7.10
N LEU A 200 5.27 -6.38 -6.43
CA LEU A 200 4.59 -7.55 -7.02
C LEU A 200 3.07 -7.53 -6.80
N THR A 201 2.53 -6.47 -6.19
CA THR A 201 1.10 -6.30 -5.92
C THR A 201 0.50 -5.25 -6.84
N ARG A 202 1.10 -4.06 -6.89
CA ARG A 202 0.60 -2.91 -7.68
C ARG A 202 1.75 -1.99 -8.13
N TYR A 203 1.53 -1.23 -9.21
CA TYR A 203 2.55 -0.37 -9.83
C TYR A 203 2.91 0.88 -9.01
N ASP A 204 2.01 1.35 -8.14
CA ASP A 204 2.31 2.34 -7.11
C ASP A 204 3.42 1.87 -6.15
N GLY A 205 3.61 0.55 -6.00
CA GLY A 205 4.75 -0.05 -5.31
C GLY A 205 6.10 0.27 -5.96
N TRP A 206 6.17 0.40 -7.29
CA TRP A 206 7.42 0.71 -8.00
C TRP A 206 7.85 2.15 -7.73
N PHE A 207 6.87 3.06 -7.68
CA PHE A 207 7.11 4.46 -7.31
C PHE A 207 7.54 4.57 -5.84
N LEU A 208 6.88 3.85 -4.94
CA LEU A 208 7.31 3.71 -3.54
C LEU A 208 8.77 3.25 -3.45
N ALA A 209 9.14 2.22 -4.19
CA ALA A 209 10.49 1.65 -4.17
C ALA A 209 11.56 2.69 -4.52
N GLY A 210 11.34 3.48 -5.57
CA GLY A 210 12.26 4.56 -5.98
C GLY A 210 12.41 5.63 -4.90
N VAL A 211 11.29 6.19 -4.41
CA VAL A 211 11.30 7.25 -3.39
C VAL A 211 11.90 6.75 -2.07
N LEU A 212 11.59 5.52 -1.67
CA LEU A 212 12.11 4.93 -0.44
C LEU A 212 13.61 4.66 -0.53
N CYS A 213 14.12 4.18 -1.67
CA CYS A 213 15.57 4.03 -1.89
C CYS A 213 16.29 5.38 -1.80
N ILE A 214 15.72 6.46 -2.36
CA ILE A 214 16.28 7.81 -2.25
C ILE A 214 16.27 8.29 -0.80
N ALA A 215 15.15 8.13 -0.09
CA ALA A 215 15.04 8.48 1.32
C ALA A 215 16.03 7.70 2.20
N ALA A 216 16.17 6.40 1.97
CA ALA A 216 17.11 5.56 2.68
C ALA A 216 18.56 5.97 2.39
N ALA A 217 18.91 6.29 1.14
CA ALA A 217 20.22 6.81 0.80
C ALA A 217 20.51 8.14 1.51
N ALA A 218 19.53 9.06 1.58
CA ALA A 218 19.67 10.33 2.30
C ALA A 218 19.91 10.11 3.81
N VAL A 219 19.13 9.23 4.45
CA VAL A 219 19.29 8.91 5.88
C VAL A 219 20.65 8.24 6.13
N LEU A 220 20.98 7.21 5.34
CA LEU A 220 22.22 6.45 5.51
C LEU A 220 23.47 7.29 5.26
N THR A 221 23.43 8.21 4.29
CA THR A 221 24.55 9.13 4.04
C THR A 221 24.69 10.17 5.15
N HIS A 222 23.57 10.67 5.70
CA HIS A 222 23.57 11.58 6.84
C HIS A 222 24.15 10.91 8.10
N TYR A 223 23.75 9.67 8.38
CA TYR A 223 24.19 8.90 9.56
C TYR A 223 25.36 7.94 9.29
N LYS A 224 26.13 8.14 8.21
CA LYS A 224 27.20 7.22 7.77
C LYS A 224 28.28 6.93 8.82
N ARG A 225 28.54 7.87 9.73
CA ARG A 225 29.51 7.69 10.84
C ARG A 225 28.98 6.75 11.92
N ALA A 226 27.67 6.78 12.17
CA ALA A 226 27.00 5.93 13.14
C ALA A 226 26.65 4.54 12.57
N PHE A 227 26.78 4.36 11.25
CA PHE A 227 26.41 3.14 10.55
C PHE A 227 27.43 2.79 9.46
N PRO A 228 28.57 2.15 9.80
CA PRO A 228 29.67 1.90 8.87
C PRO A 228 29.26 0.98 7.70
N ASN A 229 28.32 0.06 7.92
CA ASN A 229 27.82 -0.88 6.91
C ASN A 229 26.73 -0.30 5.97
N TRP A 230 26.65 1.02 5.84
CA TRP A 230 25.55 1.70 5.12
C TRP A 230 25.49 1.33 3.65
N ARG A 231 26.64 1.20 2.97
CA ARG A 231 26.70 0.86 1.53
C ARG A 231 26.11 -0.51 1.26
N ARG A 232 26.51 -1.51 2.04
CA ARG A 232 25.98 -2.88 1.93
C ARG A 232 24.48 -2.92 2.18
N THR A 233 24.03 -2.21 3.21
CA THR A 233 22.60 -2.18 3.57
C THR A 233 21.77 -1.49 2.49
N LEU A 234 22.25 -0.38 1.93
CA LEU A 234 21.62 0.30 0.81
C LEU A 234 21.57 -0.60 -0.43
N ALA A 235 22.66 -1.31 -0.74
CA ALA A 235 22.72 -2.24 -1.86
C ALA A 235 21.69 -3.37 -1.74
N ILE A 236 21.51 -3.95 -0.54
CA ILE A 236 20.49 -4.97 -0.28
C ILE A 236 19.08 -4.39 -0.49
N LEU A 237 18.81 -3.19 0.01
CA LEU A 237 17.52 -2.53 -0.19
C LEU A 237 17.23 -2.30 -1.68
N ILE A 238 18.19 -1.74 -2.42
CA ILE A 238 18.07 -1.51 -3.86
C ILE A 238 17.85 -2.82 -4.61
N PHE A 239 18.61 -3.87 -4.27
CA PHE A 239 18.44 -5.18 -4.86
C PHE A 239 17.00 -5.70 -4.68
N LEU A 240 16.47 -5.64 -3.45
CA LEU A 240 15.09 -6.07 -3.18
C LEU A 240 14.05 -5.20 -3.91
N ALA A 241 14.26 -3.89 -3.95
CA ALA A 241 13.39 -2.94 -4.64
C ALA A 241 13.32 -3.16 -6.16
N VAL A 242 14.44 -3.56 -6.78
CA VAL A 242 14.58 -3.75 -8.23
C VAL A 242 14.27 -5.19 -8.67
N ALA A 243 14.50 -6.19 -7.82
CA ALA A 243 14.30 -7.59 -8.15
C ALA A 243 12.87 -7.88 -8.64
N ALA A 244 11.85 -7.37 -7.93
CA ALA A 244 10.45 -7.56 -8.30
C ALA A 244 10.08 -6.94 -9.67
N PRO A 245 10.34 -5.65 -9.95
CA PRO A 245 10.14 -5.07 -11.27
C PRO A 245 10.91 -5.79 -12.38
N VAL A 246 12.18 -6.17 -12.14
CA VAL A 246 12.99 -6.88 -13.15
C VAL A 246 12.41 -8.25 -13.48
N LEU A 247 11.99 -9.01 -12.46
CA LEU A 247 11.32 -10.30 -12.67
C LEU A 247 10.02 -10.13 -13.48
N TRP A 248 9.26 -9.07 -13.22
CA TRP A 248 8.04 -8.79 -13.98
C TRP A 248 8.32 -8.40 -15.44
N LEU A 249 9.32 -7.55 -15.67
CA LEU A 249 9.77 -7.18 -17.03
C LEU A 249 10.29 -8.41 -17.79
N ALA A 250 11.05 -9.27 -17.13
CA ALA A 250 11.56 -10.52 -17.71
C ALA A 250 10.41 -11.49 -18.06
N TYR A 251 9.44 -11.65 -17.17
CA TYR A 251 8.24 -12.45 -17.45
C TYR A 251 7.51 -11.92 -18.69
N ASN A 252 7.28 -10.62 -18.79
CA ASN A 252 6.61 -10.03 -19.95
C ASN A 252 7.43 -10.19 -21.25
N ALA A 253 8.74 -9.98 -21.19
CA ALA A 253 9.64 -10.14 -22.34
C ALA A 253 9.69 -11.59 -22.85
N LEU A 254 9.77 -12.57 -21.94
CA LEU A 254 9.88 -13.98 -22.30
C LEU A 254 8.57 -14.53 -22.87
N ILE A 255 7.43 -14.16 -22.28
CA ILE A 255 6.12 -14.75 -22.61
C ILE A 255 5.42 -13.99 -23.74
N TYR A 256 5.47 -12.67 -23.72
CA TYR A 256 4.73 -11.81 -24.66
C TYR A 256 5.65 -11.12 -25.68
N ARG A 257 6.95 -11.40 -25.65
CA ARG A 257 7.97 -10.77 -26.53
C ARG A 257 8.01 -9.24 -26.41
N ASN A 258 7.49 -8.71 -25.30
CA ASN A 258 7.42 -7.29 -25.02
C ASN A 258 7.57 -7.06 -23.50
N PRO A 259 8.69 -6.50 -23.01
CA PRO A 259 8.87 -6.27 -21.56
C PRO A 259 7.83 -5.31 -20.96
N LEU A 260 7.24 -4.44 -21.78
CA LEU A 260 6.27 -3.42 -21.36
C LEU A 260 4.82 -3.79 -21.72
N GLU A 261 4.54 -5.06 -22.02
CA GLU A 261 3.21 -5.53 -22.42
C GLU A 261 2.10 -5.10 -21.45
N PHE A 262 2.39 -5.05 -20.15
CA PHE A 262 1.47 -4.54 -19.14
C PHE A 262 1.05 -3.06 -19.32
N ALA A 263 1.92 -2.25 -19.92
CA ALA A 263 1.75 -0.81 -20.07
C ALA A 263 1.28 -0.41 -21.49
N ASN A 264 1.73 -1.10 -22.53
CA ASN A 264 1.42 -0.77 -23.93
C ASN A 264 0.67 -1.88 -24.69
N GLY A 265 0.41 -3.03 -24.06
CA GLY A 265 -0.36 -4.11 -24.66
C GLY A 265 -1.86 -3.81 -24.75
N PRO A 266 -2.64 -4.69 -25.41
CA PRO A 266 -4.04 -4.45 -25.75
C PRO A 266 -4.99 -4.41 -24.54
N TYR A 267 -4.53 -4.87 -23.37
CA TYR A 267 -5.28 -4.87 -22.11
C TYR A 267 -4.76 -3.82 -21.11
N SER A 268 -3.76 -3.01 -21.48
CA SER A 268 -3.24 -1.98 -20.59
C SER A 268 -4.29 -0.90 -20.30
N ALA A 269 -4.13 -0.16 -19.20
CA ALA A 269 -5.02 0.94 -18.84
C ALA A 269 -5.19 1.94 -19.99
N ARG A 270 -4.09 2.31 -20.65
CA ARG A 270 -4.09 3.18 -21.84
C ARG A 270 -4.89 2.59 -23.01
N ALA A 271 -4.76 1.29 -23.28
CA ALA A 271 -5.52 0.65 -24.34
C ALA A 271 -7.02 0.55 -24.01
N ILE A 272 -7.36 0.33 -22.73
CA ILE A 272 -8.74 0.32 -22.25
C ILE A 272 -9.36 1.70 -22.42
N GLU A 273 -8.68 2.75 -21.95
CA GLU A 273 -9.13 4.14 -22.10
C GLU A 273 -9.38 4.50 -23.57
N GLN A 274 -8.46 4.14 -24.47
CA GLN A 274 -8.63 4.38 -25.91
C GLN A 274 -9.84 3.64 -26.49
N LYS A 275 -10.14 2.43 -26.04
CA LYS A 275 -11.29 1.64 -26.50
C LYS A 275 -12.62 2.16 -25.96
N THR A 276 -12.61 2.75 -24.77
CA THR A 276 -13.83 3.30 -24.14
C THR A 276 -14.06 4.77 -24.48
N SER A 277 -13.06 5.46 -25.04
CA SER A 277 -13.17 6.86 -25.46
C SER A 277 -14.08 6.98 -26.68
N THR A 278 -15.00 7.94 -26.65
CA THR A 278 -15.89 8.21 -27.79
C THR A 278 -15.15 9.06 -28.83
N PRO A 279 -15.18 8.71 -30.13
CA PRO A 279 -14.55 9.54 -31.16
C PRO A 279 -15.09 10.98 -31.12
N GLY A 280 -14.18 11.96 -31.04
CA GLY A 280 -14.52 13.38 -30.97
C GLY A 280 -14.77 13.94 -29.58
N THR A 281 -14.79 13.13 -28.51
CA THR A 281 -14.82 13.65 -27.14
C THR A 281 -13.43 14.08 -26.69
N PRO A 282 -13.31 15.16 -25.90
CA PRO A 282 -12.03 15.56 -25.35
C PRO A 282 -11.46 14.47 -24.42
N PRO A 283 -10.12 14.42 -24.24
CA PRO A 283 -9.48 13.54 -23.26
C PRO A 283 -10.05 13.75 -21.86
N HIS A 284 -9.88 12.76 -20.98
CA HIS A 284 -10.30 12.89 -19.58
C HIS A 284 -9.61 14.09 -18.91
N PRO A 285 -10.26 14.69 -17.89
CA PRO A 285 -9.64 15.74 -17.12
C PRO A 285 -8.31 15.31 -16.51
N GLY A 286 -7.27 16.12 -16.72
CA GLY A 286 -5.92 15.84 -16.24
C GLY A 286 -5.01 15.15 -17.27
N ALA A 287 -5.54 14.65 -18.39
CA ALA A 287 -4.72 14.13 -19.48
C ALA A 287 -3.66 15.15 -19.92
N GLY A 288 -2.38 14.77 -19.86
CA GLY A 288 -1.24 15.64 -20.16
C GLY A 288 -0.91 16.70 -19.13
N ASN A 289 -1.73 16.88 -18.07
CA ASN A 289 -1.56 17.94 -17.07
C ASN A 289 -1.62 17.39 -15.64
N ALA A 290 -0.44 17.23 -15.03
CA ALA A 290 -0.27 16.73 -13.67
C ALA A 290 -1.00 17.57 -12.61
N LEU A 291 -1.09 18.90 -12.75
CA LEU A 291 -1.75 19.73 -11.74
C LEU A 291 -3.27 19.52 -11.71
N ILE A 292 -3.89 19.38 -12.88
CA ILE A 292 -5.32 19.05 -12.99
C ILE A 292 -5.55 17.61 -12.52
N ALA A 293 -4.69 16.67 -12.89
CA ALA A 293 -4.76 15.30 -12.37
C ALA A 293 -4.69 15.25 -10.84
N ALA A 294 -3.79 16.02 -10.22
CA ALA A 294 -3.68 16.12 -8.77
C ALA A 294 -4.95 16.71 -8.13
N SER A 295 -5.56 17.72 -8.75
CA SER A 295 -6.79 18.32 -8.21
C SER A 295 -7.96 17.34 -8.25
N TYR A 296 -8.11 16.55 -9.32
CA TYR A 296 -9.13 15.50 -9.42
C TYR A 296 -8.89 14.39 -8.39
N LEU A 297 -7.64 13.98 -8.18
CA LEU A 297 -7.31 12.98 -7.16
C LEU A 297 -7.58 13.50 -5.74
N LEU A 298 -7.16 14.73 -5.41
CA LEU A 298 -7.44 15.35 -4.12
C LEU A 298 -8.93 15.52 -3.90
N LYS A 299 -9.69 15.85 -4.95
CA LYS A 299 -11.14 15.94 -4.86
C LYS A 299 -11.78 14.57 -4.63
N SER A 300 -11.30 13.52 -5.30
CA SER A 300 -11.70 12.15 -5.03
C SER A 300 -11.45 11.78 -3.56
N ALA A 301 -10.25 12.09 -3.04
CA ALA A 301 -9.93 11.84 -1.65
C ALA A 301 -10.83 12.64 -0.68
N GLU A 302 -11.12 13.92 -0.96
CA GLU A 302 -12.06 14.74 -0.18
C GLU A 302 -13.43 14.06 -0.06
N LEU A 303 -13.99 13.60 -1.18
CA LEU A 303 -15.31 12.96 -1.24
C LEU A 303 -15.35 11.59 -0.54
N ASN A 304 -14.22 10.89 -0.48
CA ASN A 304 -14.11 9.55 0.09
C ASN A 304 -13.85 9.54 1.61
N VAL A 305 -13.44 10.66 2.20
CA VAL A 305 -13.09 10.73 3.63
C VAL A 305 -14.29 11.13 4.50
N ALA A 306 -15.15 12.04 4.03
CA ALA A 306 -16.34 12.45 4.78
C ALA A 306 -17.41 13.06 3.87
N GLN A 307 -18.67 12.97 4.30
CA GLN A 307 -19.80 13.55 3.58
C GLN A 307 -19.76 15.09 3.61
N GLY A 308 -20.14 15.72 2.50
CA GLY A 308 -20.23 17.17 2.38
C GLY A 308 -18.86 17.85 2.50
N ASN A 309 -18.82 19.00 3.19
CA ASN A 309 -17.60 19.82 3.30
C ASN A 309 -16.62 19.33 4.38
N TRP A 310 -16.97 18.31 5.17
CA TRP A 310 -16.10 17.77 6.22
C TRP A 310 -14.81 17.17 5.66
N GLY A 311 -14.80 16.68 4.42
CA GLY A 311 -13.59 16.16 3.76
C GLY A 311 -12.47 17.21 3.66
N ARG A 312 -12.82 18.50 3.48
CA ARG A 312 -11.85 19.59 3.43
C ARG A 312 -11.13 19.81 4.76
N LEU A 313 -11.85 19.61 5.88
CA LEU A 313 -11.28 19.72 7.22
C LEU A 313 -10.25 18.60 7.45
N TRP A 314 -10.53 17.38 6.98
CA TRP A 314 -9.56 16.28 7.05
C TRP A 314 -8.31 16.53 6.21
N LEU A 315 -8.46 17.09 5.01
CA LEU A 315 -7.33 17.52 4.19
C LEU A 315 -6.50 18.60 4.89
N LEU A 316 -7.16 19.60 5.49
CA LEU A 316 -6.50 20.63 6.30
C LEU A 316 -5.72 20.02 7.47
N PHE A 317 -6.32 19.12 8.25
CA PHE A 317 -5.63 18.43 9.34
C PHE A 317 -4.44 17.62 8.86
N THR A 318 -4.53 17.01 7.68
CA THR A 318 -3.43 16.27 7.07
C THR A 318 -2.28 17.21 6.67
N LEU A 319 -2.59 18.36 6.07
CA LEU A 319 -1.60 19.38 5.70
C LEU A 319 -0.95 20.00 6.93
N VAL A 320 -1.73 20.39 7.94
CA VAL A 320 -1.22 20.95 9.20
C VAL A 320 -0.39 19.92 9.96
N GLY A 321 -0.85 18.67 10.04
CA GLY A 321 -0.11 17.58 10.67
C GLY A 321 1.22 17.28 9.96
N THR A 322 1.22 17.30 8.63
CA THR A 322 2.44 17.15 7.81
C THR A 322 3.38 18.34 8.02
N ALA A 323 2.86 19.56 7.98
CA ALA A 323 3.64 20.77 8.23
C ALA A 323 4.28 20.71 9.62
N PHE A 324 3.53 20.39 10.67
CA PHE A 324 4.02 20.22 12.04
C PHE A 324 5.09 19.13 12.17
N ALA A 325 4.93 18.01 11.44
CA ALA A 325 5.92 16.95 11.38
C ALA A 325 7.24 17.42 10.74
N CYS A 326 7.18 18.36 9.80
CA CYS A 326 8.33 18.93 9.08
C CYS A 326 8.94 20.18 9.73
N SER A 327 8.16 21.01 10.41
CA SER A 327 8.53 22.40 10.72
C SER A 327 8.96 22.67 12.16
N ILE A 328 8.92 21.69 13.07
CA ILE A 328 9.12 21.95 14.49
C ILE A 328 10.21 21.08 15.11
N GLY A 329 11.44 21.60 15.16
CA GLY A 329 12.46 21.14 16.11
C GLY A 329 13.87 21.00 15.55
N SER A 330 14.68 20.23 16.28
CA SER A 330 16.06 19.90 15.92
C SER A 330 16.13 19.03 14.66
N PRO A 331 17.25 19.03 13.91
CA PRO A 331 17.44 18.17 12.73
C PRO A 331 17.13 16.69 12.98
N ALA A 332 17.37 16.20 14.21
CA ALA A 332 17.05 14.84 14.61
C ALA A 332 15.54 14.54 14.59
N ARG A 333 14.69 15.52 14.92
CA ARG A 333 13.23 15.36 14.86
C ARG A 333 12.72 15.32 13.43
N PHE A 334 13.27 16.15 12.54
CA PHE A 334 12.95 16.09 11.11
C PHE A 334 13.20 14.70 10.55
N TRP A 335 14.41 14.13 10.75
CA TRP A 335 14.72 12.79 10.25
C TRP A 335 13.81 11.71 10.82
N ARG A 336 13.41 11.80 12.10
CA ARG A 336 12.46 10.86 12.71
C ARG A 336 11.06 10.92 12.09
N CYS A 337 10.60 12.11 11.74
CA CYS A 337 9.29 12.33 11.16
C CYS A 337 9.26 12.14 9.64
N MET A 338 10.41 12.28 8.96
CA MET A 338 10.53 12.16 7.50
C MET A 338 9.86 10.91 6.92
N PRO A 339 9.94 9.70 7.51
CA PRO A 339 9.20 8.53 7.04
C PRO A 339 7.69 8.75 6.83
N LEU A 340 7.05 9.67 7.58
CA LEU A 340 5.65 10.03 7.37
C LEU A 340 5.40 10.71 6.03
N LEU A 341 6.39 11.37 5.46
CA LEU A 341 6.28 11.98 4.12
C LEU A 341 6.07 10.93 3.03
N LEU A 342 6.49 9.69 3.27
CA LEU A 342 6.22 8.58 2.34
C LEU A 342 4.72 8.31 2.22
N LEU A 343 3.89 8.69 3.20
CA LEU A 343 2.43 8.55 3.13
C LEU A 343 1.80 9.43 2.04
N TRP A 344 2.52 10.43 1.50
CA TRP A 344 2.07 11.25 0.38
C TRP A 344 2.38 10.63 -1.00
N ILE A 345 3.09 9.50 -1.05
CA ILE A 345 3.46 8.84 -2.32
C ILE A 345 2.26 8.53 -3.22
N PRO A 346 1.11 8.03 -2.72
CA PRO A 346 -0.06 7.78 -3.57
C PRO A 346 -0.51 9.03 -4.33
N LEU A 347 -0.47 10.22 -3.71
CA LEU A 347 -0.82 11.48 -4.39
C LEU A 347 0.07 11.72 -5.61
N LEU A 348 1.39 11.57 -5.44
CA LEU A 348 2.36 11.78 -6.52
C LEU A 348 2.23 10.73 -7.62
N PHE A 349 2.09 9.46 -7.24
CA PHE A 349 1.96 8.37 -8.22
C PHE A 349 0.69 8.54 -9.06
N TYR A 350 -0.48 8.65 -8.42
CA TYR A 350 -1.76 8.71 -9.14
C TYR A 350 -1.88 10.02 -9.93
N MET A 351 -1.27 11.12 -9.48
CA MET A 351 -1.15 12.35 -10.29
C MET A 351 -0.50 12.06 -11.65
N PHE A 352 0.63 11.34 -11.68
CA PHE A 352 1.28 10.97 -12.95
C PHE A 352 0.53 9.87 -13.71
N SER A 353 -0.09 8.91 -13.03
CA SER A 353 -0.87 7.86 -13.67
C SER A 353 -2.12 8.39 -14.37
N ILE A 354 -2.81 9.36 -13.78
CA ILE A 354 -3.96 10.02 -14.43
C ILE A 354 -3.46 10.87 -15.60
N ALA A 355 -2.39 11.64 -15.41
CA ALA A 355 -1.91 12.55 -16.45
C ALA A 355 -1.31 11.84 -17.67
N TYR A 356 -0.60 10.74 -17.47
CA TYR A 356 0.21 10.10 -18.51
C TYR A 356 0.01 8.59 -18.65
N GLY A 357 -0.69 7.94 -17.72
CA GLY A 357 -0.88 6.49 -17.67
C GLY A 357 -2.22 5.98 -18.20
N GLY A 358 -3.16 6.87 -18.55
CA GLY A 358 -4.49 6.51 -19.04
C GLY A 358 -5.39 5.91 -17.96
N VAL A 359 -5.39 6.54 -16.78
CA VAL A 359 -6.21 6.15 -15.62
C VAL A 359 -7.19 7.30 -15.33
N PRO A 360 -8.32 7.36 -16.05
CA PRO A 360 -9.27 8.45 -15.86
C PRO A 360 -9.96 8.34 -14.49
N ILE A 361 -10.25 9.50 -13.89
CA ILE A 361 -11.07 9.59 -12.67
C ILE A 361 -12.34 10.37 -12.99
N PHE A 362 -13.48 9.77 -12.66
CA PHE A 362 -14.80 10.37 -12.80
C PHE A 362 -15.34 10.72 -11.41
N LEU A 363 -15.85 11.93 -11.24
CA LEU A 363 -16.35 12.43 -9.96
C LEU A 363 -17.80 12.88 -10.12
N PRO A 364 -18.70 12.64 -9.15
CA PRO A 364 -20.11 13.04 -9.30
C PRO A 364 -20.30 14.55 -9.36
N VAL A 365 -19.36 15.33 -8.82
CA VAL A 365 -19.45 16.79 -8.71
C VAL A 365 -18.72 17.54 -9.83
N TRP A 366 -17.83 16.89 -10.57
CA TRP A 366 -17.00 17.50 -11.62
C TRP A 366 -17.15 16.75 -12.94
N TRP A 367 -17.22 17.49 -14.05
CA TRP A 367 -17.29 16.93 -15.39
C TRP A 367 -16.12 15.95 -15.67
N PRO A 368 -16.32 14.81 -16.36
CA PRO A 368 -17.52 14.40 -17.09
C PRO A 368 -18.59 13.69 -16.26
N PHE A 369 -18.54 13.82 -14.93
CA PHE A 369 -19.46 13.20 -13.98
C PHE A 369 -19.37 11.67 -13.95
N SER A 370 -19.74 11.05 -12.83
CA SER A 370 -19.66 9.59 -12.62
C SER A 370 -21.04 8.90 -12.68
N HIS A 371 -22.04 9.55 -13.25
CA HIS A 371 -23.45 9.10 -13.24
C HIS A 371 -23.79 8.14 -14.37
#